data_AF-A0A7J7MET1-F1
#
_entry.id   AF-A0A7J7MET1-F1
#
_cell.length_a   1.000
_cell.length_b   1.000
_cell.length_c   1.000
_cell.angle_alpha   90.00
_cell.angle_beta   90.00
_cell.angle_gamma   90.00
#
_symmetry.space_group_name_H-M   'P 1'
#
loop_
_entity.id
_entity.type
_entity.pdbx_description
1 polymer ?
#
loop_
_entity_poly.entity_id
_entity_poly.type
_entity_poly.pdbx_seq_one_letter_code
_entity_poly.pdbx_strand_id
1 'polypeptide(L)'
;MVEQVLRRAFFGSLYRCLARGAGAVFQLYPECLDQRSLICEYAVCAGFAGWLIVDYPHSTKRKKEYIVLSCGPRSISTGLPKAKGENGESYSIGSQTVNVYERLHLKKRSKETQKKFGKAWVLKKEQMLRRGCIVPHDYAGRKRKCNF
;
A
#
# COMPACT_ATOMS: atom_id res chain seq x y z
N MET A 1 9.34 24.16 11.56
CA MET A 1 7.96 23.62 11.75
C MET A 1 7.48 22.79 10.55
N VAL A 2 7.76 23.21 9.31
CA VAL A 2 7.29 22.53 8.07
C VAL A 2 7.71 21.06 7.97
N GLU A 3 8.96 20.73 8.32
CA GLU A 3 9.44 19.33 8.25
C GLU A 3 8.71 18.36 9.19
N GLN A 4 8.21 18.87 10.32
CA GLN A 4 7.47 18.05 11.29
C GLN A 4 6.09 17.66 10.76
N VAL A 5 5.47 18.58 10.01
CA VAL A 5 4.17 18.37 9.38
C VAL A 5 4.27 17.33 8.27
N LEU A 6 5.33 17.40 7.46
CA LEU A 6 5.55 16.46 6.36
C LEU A 6 5.71 15.02 6.86
N ARG A 7 6.49 14.80 7.92
CA ARG A 7 6.69 13.47 8.51
C ARG A 7 5.40 12.88 9.04
N ARG A 8 4.59 13.69 9.75
CA ARG A 8 3.26 13.26 10.24
C ARG A 8 2.32 12.91 9.09
N ALA A 9 2.28 13.72 8.03
CA ALA A 9 1.45 13.45 6.86
C ALA A 9 1.90 12.17 6.12
N PHE A 10 3.21 11.94 6.02
CA PHE A 10 3.77 10.74 5.40
C PHE A 10 3.38 9.48 6.16
N PHE A 11 3.69 9.38 7.46
CA PHE A 11 3.36 8.18 8.23
C PHE A 11 1.84 7.98 8.39
N GLY A 12 1.07 9.06 8.52
CA GLY A 12 -0.39 8.98 8.57
C GLY A 12 -1.02 8.46 7.28
N SER A 13 -0.51 8.88 6.12
CA SER A 13 -0.97 8.35 4.83
C SER A 13 -0.48 6.93 4.57
N LEU A 14 0.77 6.63 4.93
CA LEU A 14 1.34 5.28 4.85
C LEU A 14 0.54 4.28 5.69
N TYR A 15 0.17 4.64 6.92
CA TYR A 15 -0.63 3.78 7.81
C TYR A 15 -2.00 3.45 7.20
N ARG A 16 -2.62 4.41 6.49
CA ARG A 16 -3.89 4.21 5.78
C ARG A 16 -3.76 3.32 4.54
N CYS A 17 -2.59 3.30 3.91
CA CYS A 17 -2.33 2.49 2.71
C CYS A 17 -1.94 1.05 3.03
N LEU A 18 -1.48 0.76 4.25
CA LEU A 18 -1.02 -0.57 4.66
C LEU A 18 -2.16 -1.41 5.25
N ALA A 19 -2.14 -2.71 4.94
CA ALA A 19 -3.05 -3.67 5.55
C ALA A 19 -2.69 -3.90 7.04
N ARG A 20 -3.68 -4.34 7.83
CA ARG A 20 -3.46 -4.72 9.23
C ARG A 20 -2.45 -5.88 9.28
N GLY A 21 -1.42 -5.73 10.10
CA GLY A 21 -0.30 -6.67 10.20
C GLY A 21 0.78 -6.51 9.14
N ALA A 22 0.65 -5.58 8.19
CA ALA A 22 1.70 -5.32 7.21
C ALA A 22 2.94 -4.68 7.85
N GLY A 23 4.11 -5.03 7.33
CA GLY A 23 5.39 -4.44 7.72
C GLY A 23 5.90 -3.47 6.66
N ALA A 24 6.63 -2.45 7.11
CA ALA A 24 7.38 -1.54 6.26
C ALA A 24 8.81 -1.40 6.80
N VAL A 25 9.80 -1.38 5.90
CA VAL A 25 11.21 -1.22 6.27
C VAL A 25 11.77 -0.04 5.52
N PHE A 26 12.43 0.87 6.24
CA PHE A 26 13.05 2.05 5.69
C PHE A 26 14.53 2.09 6.02
N GLN A 27 15.37 2.25 5.00
CA GLN A 27 16.77 2.56 5.17
C GLN A 27 16.93 4.06 5.35
N LEU A 28 17.63 4.47 6.41
CA LEU A 28 17.79 5.87 6.79
C LEU A 28 19.27 6.19 7.02
N TYR A 29 19.64 7.41 6.65
CA TYR A 29 20.94 8.01 6.92
C TYR A 29 20.71 9.33 7.65
N PRO A 30 20.39 9.29 8.94
CA PRO A 30 20.17 10.50 9.72
C PRO A 30 21.50 11.26 9.92
N GLU A 31 21.46 12.60 9.85
CA GLU A 31 22.63 13.43 10.16
C GLU A 31 22.86 13.53 11.67
N CYS A 32 21.78 13.53 12.45
CA CYS A 32 21.80 13.60 13.91
C CYS A 32 20.95 12.49 14.55
N LEU A 33 21.34 12.05 15.75
CA LEU A 33 20.59 11.08 16.55
C LEU A 33 19.20 11.59 16.93
N ASP A 34 19.03 12.90 17.13
CA ASP A 34 17.74 13.50 17.43
C ASP A 34 16.77 13.36 16.26
N GLN A 35 17.26 13.51 15.03
CA GLN A 35 16.45 13.32 13.83
C GLN A 35 15.96 11.87 13.70
N ARG A 36 16.81 10.91 14.08
CA ARG A 36 16.47 9.48 14.13
C ARG A 36 15.36 9.22 15.16
N SER A 37 15.52 9.70 16.39
CA SER A 37 14.51 9.54 17.45
C SER A 37 13.18 10.17 17.05
N LEU A 38 13.23 11.38 16.47
CA LEU A 38 12.06 12.10 15.98
C LEU A 38 11.29 11.34 14.88
N ILE A 39 11.99 10.68 13.95
CA ILE A 39 11.34 9.83 12.94
C ILE A 39 10.63 8.64 13.59
N CYS A 40 11.29 7.97 14.55
CA CYS A 40 10.68 6.89 15.32
C CYS A 40 9.44 7.35 16.09
N GLU A 41 9.51 8.49 16.78
CA GLU A 41 8.40 9.06 17.55
C GLU A 41 7.18 9.34 16.66
N TYR A 42 7.37 9.85 15.45
CA TYR A 42 6.26 10.07 14.53
C TYR A 42 5.66 8.79 13.98
N ALA A 43 6.47 7.76 13.71
CA ALA A 43 5.97 6.46 13.32
C ALA A 43 5.11 5.85 14.44
N VAL A 44 5.56 5.94 15.69
CA VAL A 44 4.80 5.48 16.86
C VAL A 44 3.53 6.29 17.06
N CYS A 45 3.60 7.62 16.94
CA CYS A 45 2.42 8.50 16.97
C CYS A 45 1.39 8.14 15.89
N ALA A 46 1.83 7.69 14.71
CA ALA A 46 0.94 7.26 13.64
C ALA A 46 0.30 5.87 13.88
N GLY A 47 0.73 5.14 14.91
CA GLY A 47 0.21 3.82 15.28
C GLY A 47 1.05 2.64 14.79
N PHE A 48 2.28 2.88 14.32
CA PHE A 48 3.22 1.79 14.01
C PHE A 48 3.92 1.30 15.27
N ALA A 49 4.10 -0.01 15.40
CA ALA A 49 5.07 -0.60 16.32
C ALA A 49 6.35 -0.89 15.54
N GLY A 50 7.53 -0.66 16.11
CA GLY A 50 8.76 -0.85 15.34
C GLY A 50 10.04 -0.94 16.14
N TRP A 51 11.11 -1.24 15.39
CA TRP A 51 12.46 -1.49 15.89
C TRP A 51 13.47 -0.80 14.98
N LEU A 52 14.64 -0.50 15.54
CA LEU A 52 15.74 0.10 14.80
C LEU A 52 16.91 -0.85 14.76
N ILE A 53 17.27 -1.27 13.55
CA ILE A 53 18.35 -2.21 13.29
C ILE A 53 19.52 -1.42 12.70
N VAL A 54 20.71 -1.59 13.25
CA VAL A 54 21.92 -0.96 12.75
C VAL A 54 22.86 -2.05 12.26
N ASP A 55 23.15 -2.03 10.97
CA ASP A 55 24.17 -2.87 10.37
C ASP A 55 25.54 -2.16 10.45
N TYR A 56 26.58 -2.92 10.79
CA TYR A 56 27.94 -2.45 11.07
C TYR A 56 28.05 -1.30 12.08
N PRO A 57 27.70 -1.51 13.36
CA PRO A 57 27.70 -0.44 14.38
C PRO A 57 29.08 0.19 14.61
N HIS A 58 30.17 -0.54 14.35
CA HIS A 58 31.54 -0.07 14.58
C HIS A 58 32.14 0.73 13.40
N SER A 59 31.49 0.76 12.24
CA SER A 59 32.03 1.43 11.05
C SER A 59 31.17 2.61 10.65
N THR A 60 31.70 3.84 10.76
CA THR A 60 30.98 5.05 10.33
C THR A 60 30.77 5.12 8.82
N LYS A 61 31.70 4.56 8.02
CA LYS A 61 31.62 4.57 6.55
C LYS A 61 30.63 3.55 5.97
N ARG A 62 30.42 2.42 6.67
CA ARG A 62 29.56 1.32 6.20
C ARG A 62 28.27 1.17 7.00
N LYS A 63 28.05 2.03 8.00
CA LYS A 63 26.86 2.02 8.85
C LYS A 63 25.61 2.13 7.99
N LYS A 64 24.66 1.23 8.20
CA LYS A 64 23.32 1.33 7.60
C LYS A 64 22.28 1.17 8.70
N GLU A 65 21.39 2.15 8.81
CA GLU A 65 20.31 2.12 9.79
C GLU A 65 19.00 1.80 9.11
N TYR A 66 18.25 0.88 9.70
CA TYR A 66 16.98 0.40 9.20
C TYR A 66 15.91 0.54 10.27
N ILE A 67 14.85 1.28 9.97
CA ILE A 67 13.64 1.29 10.80
C ILE A 67 12.68 0.24 10.24
N VAL A 68 12.31 -0.71 11.08
CA VAL A 68 11.32 -1.75 10.80
C VAL A 68 10.04 -1.39 11.52
N LEU A 69 8.97 -1.15 10.78
CA LEU A 69 7.64 -0.79 11.27
C LEU A 69 6.63 -1.89 10.98
N SER A 70 5.65 -2.03 11.86
CA SER A 70 4.52 -2.97 11.77
C SER A 70 3.22 -2.22 12.06
N CYS A 71 2.24 -2.41 11.18
CA CYS A 71 0.94 -1.73 11.22
C CYS A 71 -0.08 -2.54 12.04
N GLY A 72 -0.33 -2.13 13.28
CA GLY A 72 -1.33 -2.76 14.16
C GLY A 72 -0.95 -4.18 14.64
N PRO A 73 -1.80 -4.79 15.49
CA PRO A 73 -1.58 -6.17 15.93
C PRO A 73 -1.58 -7.08 14.71
N ARG A 74 -0.60 -7.98 14.62
CA ARG A 74 -0.67 -9.07 13.65
C ARG A 74 -2.00 -9.76 13.87
N SER A 75 -2.85 -9.80 12.86
CA SER A 75 -4.11 -10.52 12.96
C SER A 75 -3.74 -11.98 13.18
N ILE A 76 -3.88 -12.46 14.41
CA ILE A 76 -3.73 -13.88 14.80
C ILE A 76 -4.81 -14.74 14.10
N SER A 77 -5.61 -14.16 13.20
CA SER A 77 -6.59 -14.84 12.35
C SER A 77 -6.00 -15.53 11.11
N THR A 78 -4.69 -15.44 10.85
CA THR A 78 -4.05 -16.44 9.99
C THR A 78 -3.69 -17.60 10.90
N GLY A 79 -4.68 -18.45 11.17
CA GLY A 79 -4.56 -19.59 12.06
C GLY A 79 -3.32 -20.39 11.72
N LEU A 80 -2.40 -20.48 12.69
CA LEU A 80 -1.51 -21.64 12.72
C LEU A 80 -2.43 -22.87 12.68
N PRO A 81 -2.14 -23.87 11.82
CA PRO A 81 -2.93 -25.10 11.83
C PRO A 81 -2.90 -25.66 13.25
N LYS A 82 -4.09 -25.79 13.84
CA LYS A 82 -4.29 -26.31 15.19
C LYS A 82 -3.64 -27.69 15.27
N ALA A 83 -2.53 -27.80 15.99
CA ALA A 83 -1.94 -29.09 16.29
C ALA A 83 -2.98 -29.91 17.06
N LYS A 84 -3.27 -31.10 16.56
CA LYS A 84 -4.21 -32.03 17.18
C LYS A 84 -3.54 -32.62 18.42
N GLY A 85 -3.86 -32.06 19.58
CA GLY A 85 -3.34 -32.51 20.88
C GLY A 85 -4.06 -31.87 22.06
N GLU A 86 -5.09 -32.57 22.53
CA GLU A 86 -5.52 -32.79 23.92
C GLU A 86 -5.45 -31.64 24.98
N ASN A 87 -6.65 -31.26 25.44
CA ASN A 87 -7.07 -30.83 26.78
C ASN A 87 -6.20 -29.82 27.57
N GLY A 88 -6.74 -28.61 27.73
CA GLY A 88 -6.27 -27.64 28.73
C GLY A 88 -7.17 -26.41 28.76
N GLU A 89 -7.91 -26.28 29.86
CA GLU A 89 -8.94 -25.28 30.10
C GLU A 89 -8.40 -23.86 30.30
N SER A 90 -9.35 -22.90 30.31
CA SER A 90 -9.28 -21.56 30.93
C SER A 90 -8.79 -20.41 30.02
N TYR A 91 -9.34 -19.18 29.99
CA TYR A 91 -10.41 -18.50 30.72
C TYR A 91 -11.21 -17.64 29.71
N SER A 92 -12.54 -17.69 29.76
CA SER A 92 -13.40 -16.70 29.09
C SER A 92 -13.56 -15.49 30.00
N ILE A 93 -13.04 -14.33 29.59
CA ILE A 93 -13.40 -13.04 30.16
C ILE A 93 -13.76 -12.09 29.02
N GLY A 94 -14.98 -11.56 29.09
CA GLY A 94 -15.26 -10.19 28.67
C GLY A 94 -15.70 -10.02 27.23
N SER A 95 -16.97 -10.31 26.97
CA SER A 95 -17.74 -9.68 25.91
C SER A 95 -17.62 -8.16 25.98
N GLN A 96 -16.92 -7.56 25.03
CA GLN A 96 -17.19 -6.19 24.61
C GLN A 96 -17.52 -6.21 23.13
N THR A 97 -18.81 -6.02 22.86
CA THR A 97 -19.42 -5.73 21.58
C THR A 97 -18.72 -4.53 20.96
N VAL A 98 -17.65 -4.75 20.22
CA VAL A 98 -17.12 -3.75 19.30
C VAL A 98 -17.83 -3.99 17.98
N ASN A 99 -18.80 -3.13 17.69
CA ASN A 99 -19.52 -3.08 16.43
C ASN A 99 -18.50 -3.10 15.29
N VAL A 100 -18.35 -4.26 14.65
CA VAL A 100 -17.48 -4.41 13.49
C VAL A 100 -18.22 -3.70 12.38
N TYR A 101 -17.95 -2.40 12.22
CA TYR A 101 -18.11 -1.76 10.93
C TYR A 101 -17.11 -2.47 10.01
N GLU A 102 -17.56 -3.60 9.47
CA GLU A 102 -16.96 -4.24 8.32
C GLU A 102 -16.82 -3.11 7.30
N ARG A 103 -15.58 -2.65 7.10
CA ARG A 103 -15.28 -1.77 5.97
C ARG A 103 -15.49 -2.64 4.74
N LEU A 104 -16.75 -2.73 4.33
CA LEU A 104 -17.13 -3.09 2.99
C LEU A 104 -16.30 -2.19 2.12
N HIS A 105 -15.25 -2.76 1.53
CA HIS A 105 -14.62 -2.16 0.38
C HIS A 105 -15.76 -2.00 -0.61
N LEU A 106 -16.31 -0.78 -0.70
CA LEU A 106 -17.15 -0.38 -1.81
C LEU A 106 -16.30 -0.65 -3.03
N LYS A 107 -16.57 -1.79 -3.66
CA LYS A 107 -15.92 -2.27 -4.86
C LYS A 107 -16.00 -1.11 -5.81
N LYS A 108 -14.87 -0.41 -5.98
CA LYS A 108 -14.76 0.79 -6.80
C LYS A 108 -15.37 0.38 -8.13
N ARG A 109 -16.59 0.87 -8.41
CA ARG A 109 -17.24 0.65 -9.71
C ARG A 109 -16.18 1.04 -10.70
N SER A 110 -15.65 0.05 -11.42
CA SER A 110 -14.73 0.28 -12.51
C SER A 110 -15.47 1.27 -13.38
N LYS A 111 -15.01 2.53 -13.40
CA LYS A 111 -15.41 3.45 -14.45
C LYS A 111 -14.92 2.76 -15.69
N GLU A 112 -15.83 2.09 -16.38
CA GLU A 112 -15.61 1.54 -17.69
C GLU A 112 -15.20 2.73 -18.54
N THR A 113 -13.88 2.91 -18.61
CA THR A 113 -13.27 3.89 -19.48
C THR A 113 -13.52 3.29 -20.83
N GLN A 114 -14.63 3.70 -21.46
CA GLN A 114 -15.01 3.38 -22.82
C GLN A 114 -13.72 3.41 -23.64
N LYS A 115 -13.18 2.22 -23.93
CA LYS A 115 -11.93 2.07 -24.67
C LYS A 115 -12.25 2.55 -26.08
N LYS A 116 -12.05 3.84 -26.32
CA LYS A 116 -12.24 4.50 -27.63
C LYS A 116 -11.40 3.85 -28.74
N PHE A 117 -10.47 2.96 -28.37
CA PHE A 117 -9.60 2.18 -29.26
C PHE A 117 -9.67 0.68 -28.90
N GLY A 118 -10.84 0.08 -29.10
CA GLY A 118 -11.05 -1.38 -29.00
C GLY A 118 -11.43 -1.98 -30.36
N LYS A 119 -11.58 -3.31 -30.43
CA LYS A 119 -11.94 -4.05 -31.66
C LYS A 119 -13.21 -3.52 -32.34
N ALA A 120 -14.17 -3.02 -31.54
CA ALA A 120 -15.39 -2.39 -32.04
C ALA A 120 -15.15 -1.13 -32.90
N TRP A 121 -14.07 -0.38 -32.64
CA TRP A 121 -13.71 0.80 -33.43
C TRP A 121 -13.23 0.43 -34.84
N VAL A 122 -12.51 -0.69 -34.95
CA VAL A 122 -12.00 -1.22 -36.23
C VAL A 122 -13.15 -1.72 -37.10
N LEU A 123 -14.08 -2.49 -36.53
CA LEU A 123 -15.29 -2.96 -37.23
C LEU A 123 -16.15 -1.79 -37.75
N LYS A 124 -16.28 -0.71 -36.96
CA LYS A 124 -17.02 0.49 -37.36
C LYS A 124 -16.37 1.21 -38.56
N LYS A 125 -15.03 1.31 -38.57
CA LYS A 125 -14.27 1.89 -39.67
C LYS A 125 -14.38 1.05 -40.95
N GLU A 126 -14.32 -0.27 -40.84
CA GLU A 126 -14.51 -1.19 -41.98
C GLU A 126 -15.92 -1.06 -42.58
N GLN A 127 -16.95 -0.92 -41.74
CA GLN A 127 -18.32 -0.68 -42.18
C GLN A 127 -18.47 0.67 -42.90
N MET A 128 -17.72 1.70 -42.51
CA MET A 128 -17.68 2.98 -43.23
C MET A 128 -16.96 2.90 -44.58
N LEU A 129 -15.93 2.06 -44.69
CA LEU A 129 -15.26 1.80 -45.96
C LEU A 129 -16.20 1.11 -46.96
N ARG A 130 -16.99 0.12 -46.50
CA ARG A 130 -18.02 -0.55 -47.32
C ARG A 130 -19.14 0.40 -47.77
N ARG A 131 -19.35 1.49 -47.03
CA ARG A 131 -20.30 2.55 -47.38
C ARG A 131 -19.70 3.64 -48.28
N GLY A 132 -18.45 3.48 -48.71
CA GLY A 132 -17.76 4.41 -49.62
C GLY A 132 -17.27 5.70 -48.96
N CYS A 133 -17.27 5.80 -47.62
CA CYS A 133 -16.76 6.97 -46.93
C CYS A 133 -15.22 6.96 -46.92
N ILE A 134 -14.59 8.11 -47.17
CA ILE A 134 -13.14 8.26 -47.12
C ILE A 134 -12.69 8.22 -45.66
N VAL A 135 -11.90 7.20 -45.33
CA VAL A 135 -11.39 6.96 -43.98
C VAL A 135 -9.87 7.12 -43.97
N PRO A 136 -9.28 7.90 -43.02
CA PRO A 136 -7.83 8.03 -42.92
C PRO A 136 -7.13 6.68 -42.73
N HIS A 137 -6.01 6.46 -43.42
CA HIS A 137 -5.22 5.20 -43.52
C HIS A 137 -4.47 4.83 -42.21
N ASP A 138 -5.04 5.17 -41.06
CA ASP A 138 -4.51 4.80 -39.75
C ASP A 138 -5.17 3.51 -39.26
N TYR A 139 -4.68 2.38 -39.77
CA TYR A 139 -5.24 1.04 -39.53
C TYR A 139 -4.85 0.42 -38.18
N ALA A 140 -3.86 0.96 -37.47
CA ALA A 140 -3.43 0.37 -36.22
C ALA A 140 -4.41 0.78 -35.10
N GLY A 141 -5.24 -0.15 -34.64
CA GLY A 141 -6.12 0.00 -33.46
C GLY A 141 -5.39 0.19 -32.12
N ARG A 142 -4.19 0.77 -32.15
CA ARG A 142 -3.28 0.98 -31.04
C ARG A 142 -3.20 2.49 -30.77
N LYS A 143 -3.40 2.90 -29.52
CA LYS A 143 -3.27 4.29 -29.09
C LYS A 143 -1.83 4.77 -29.37
N ARG A 144 -1.64 5.73 -30.29
CA ARG A 144 -0.34 6.40 -30.47
C ARG A 144 -0.14 7.38 -29.30
N LYS A 145 1.07 7.42 -28.74
CA LYS A 145 1.41 8.39 -27.71
C LYS A 145 1.43 9.78 -28.36
N CYS A 146 0.77 10.74 -27.72
CA CYS A 146 0.82 12.13 -28.13
C CYS A 146 2.20 12.65 -27.71
N ASN A 147 3.14 12.73 -28.65
CA ASN A 147 4.32 13.56 -28.46
C ASN A 147 4.04 14.86 -29.22
N PHE A 148 4.03 15.97 -28.49
CA PHE A 148 4.37 17.28 -29.04
C PHE A 148 5.88 17.43 -28.94
#